data_AF-A0A7J5Z9F9-F1
#
_entry.id   AF-A0A7J5Z9F9-F1
#
_cell.length_a   1.000
_cell.length_b   1.000
_cell.length_c   1.000
_cell.angle_alpha   90.00
_cell.angle_beta   90.00
_cell.angle_gamma   90.00
#
_symmetry.space_group_name_H-M   'P 1'
#
loop_
_entity.id
_entity.type
_entity.pdbx_description
1 polymer ?
#
loop_
_entity_poly.entity_id
_entity_poly.type
_entity_poly.pdbx_seq_one_letter_code
_entity_poly.pdbx_strand_id
1 'polypeptide(L)'
;MNGTDMEEIPFQKVKTRRKRSHCPTGVPLTTIACEDEFDCKELESLFQNYNLKLEQTSALKALAVLIFMSSTLALVELLSGPSLTISKGSHPVHCVIFVSLFIVTNVKYLQVTQLQQIVNLALLFSFTFSFLCCPFSLGAMGMEPPTSPEQGVWQLILVTFVAYALLPVRTLLAVVFGIMVSVSHLIVTATSVTAKTQKLWRTLVANTVLFTSVNLSGLFVRILTERAQRKAFLQARGCIEERLRMEDENEKQERLLMSLLPRNVAMEMKEDFLKPPERIFHKIYIQRHDNVSILFADIVGFTSLASQCTAQELVKLLNELFGKFDELATENHCRRIKILGDTATTACLD
;
A
#
# COMPACT_ATOMS: atom_id res chain seq x y z
N MET A 1 47.52 -19.79 8.06
CA MET A 1 46.31 -19.69 7.22
C MET A 1 45.24 -19.06 8.09
N ASN A 2 45.02 -17.76 7.91
CA ASN A 2 44.05 -16.98 8.67
C ASN A 2 42.64 -17.41 8.27
N GLY A 3 41.87 -17.93 9.21
CA GLY A 3 40.42 -18.05 9.10
C GLY A 3 39.81 -16.73 9.55
N THR A 4 39.16 -16.04 8.62
CA THR A 4 38.38 -14.82 8.82
C THR A 4 37.21 -15.06 9.76
N ASP A 5 37.18 -14.31 10.85
CA ASP A 5 36.01 -14.14 11.73
C ASP A 5 34.81 -13.67 10.91
N MET A 6 33.75 -14.48 10.91
CA MET A 6 32.47 -14.13 10.31
C MET A 6 31.70 -13.30 11.33
N GLU A 7 31.86 -11.99 11.26
CA GLU A 7 31.16 -11.01 12.09
C GLU A 7 29.64 -11.11 11.78
N GLU A 8 28.87 -11.73 12.68
CA GLU A 8 27.42 -11.76 12.63
C GLU A 8 26.88 -10.33 12.73
N ILE A 9 26.46 -9.77 11.59
CA ILE A 9 25.78 -8.48 11.52
C ILE A 9 24.44 -8.63 12.27
N PRO A 10 24.19 -7.91 13.37
CA PRO A 10 22.93 -8.04 14.10
C PRO A 10 21.81 -7.46 13.23
N PHE A 11 20.83 -8.31 12.87
CA PHE A 11 19.60 -7.87 12.23
C PHE A 11 18.91 -6.81 13.11
N GLN A 12 18.74 -5.62 12.56
CA GLN A 12 18.19 -4.47 13.24
C GLN A 12 16.72 -4.73 13.61
N LYS A 13 16.46 -4.99 14.89
CA LYS A 13 15.13 -5.17 15.48
C LYS A 13 14.15 -4.10 15.01
N VAL A 14 13.17 -4.49 14.20
CA VAL A 14 11.98 -3.66 13.94
C VAL A 14 11.04 -3.82 15.15
N LYS A 15 11.19 -2.93 16.14
CA LYS A 15 10.19 -2.80 17.21
C LYS A 15 8.93 -2.14 16.63
N THR A 16 7.89 -2.92 16.39
CA THR A 16 6.55 -2.43 16.03
C THR A 16 5.71 -2.25 17.30
N ARG A 17 5.89 -1.13 18.01
CA ARG A 17 5.13 -0.81 19.24
C ARG A 17 3.99 0.17 18.95
N ARG A 18 2.87 -0.36 18.45
CA ARG A 18 1.57 0.31 18.25
C ARG A 18 1.30 1.47 19.24
N LYS A 19 1.30 2.71 18.75
CA LYS A 19 0.80 3.87 19.49
C LYS A 19 -0.72 3.96 19.29
N ARG A 20 -1.51 3.68 20.33
CA ARG A 20 -2.96 4.01 20.32
C ARG A 20 -3.09 5.53 20.42
N SER A 21 -3.37 6.22 19.31
CA SER A 21 -3.76 7.63 19.37
C SER A 21 -5.21 7.70 19.89
N HIS A 22 -5.44 8.49 20.93
CA HIS A 22 -6.79 8.85 21.36
C HIS A 22 -7.36 9.85 20.35
N CYS A 23 -8.51 9.55 19.76
CA CYS A 23 -9.25 10.50 18.95
C CYS A 23 -9.77 11.63 19.85
N PRO A 24 -9.41 12.91 19.65
CA PRO A 24 -10.04 14.00 20.38
C PRO A 24 -11.50 14.15 19.91
N THR A 25 -12.43 14.03 20.85
CA THR A 25 -13.86 14.35 20.64
C THR A 25 -14.01 15.81 20.24
N GLY A 26 -14.41 16.08 18.98
CA GLY A 26 -14.83 17.42 18.56
C GLY A 26 -14.41 17.92 17.16
N VAL A 27 -13.88 17.09 16.26
CA VAL A 27 -13.50 17.55 14.91
C VAL A 27 -14.68 17.40 13.93
N PRO A 28 -15.01 18.43 13.11
CA PRO A 28 -16.15 18.40 12.20
C PRO A 28 -16.02 17.30 11.13
N LEU A 29 -17.17 16.82 10.68
CA LEU A 29 -17.43 15.64 9.84
C LEU A 29 -16.88 15.71 8.39
N THR A 30 -15.72 16.33 8.17
CA THR A 30 -15.08 16.49 6.86
C THR A 30 -13.70 15.83 6.76
N THR A 31 -13.22 15.21 7.83
CA THR A 31 -11.96 14.43 7.83
C THR A 31 -12.22 12.99 8.26
N ILE A 32 -12.82 12.19 7.37
CA ILE A 32 -12.80 10.73 7.51
C ILE A 32 -11.46 10.23 6.97
N ALA A 33 -10.46 10.28 7.83
CA ALA A 33 -9.35 9.35 7.86
C ALA A 33 -8.78 9.38 9.28
N CYS A 34 -9.14 8.36 10.08
CA CYS A 34 -8.31 7.99 11.22
C CYS A 34 -7.01 7.44 10.59
N GLU A 35 -6.05 8.32 10.30
CA GLU A 35 -4.70 7.93 9.88
C GLU A 35 -4.00 7.33 11.10
N ASP A 36 -4.28 6.05 11.36
CA ASP A 36 -3.42 5.24 12.22
C ASP A 36 -2.14 4.96 11.43
N GLU A 37 -1.21 5.91 11.48
CA GLU A 37 0.16 5.81 10.93
C GLU A 37 0.84 4.54 11.46
N PHE A 38 1.56 3.82 10.59
CA PHE A 38 2.28 2.63 11.04
C PHE A 38 3.43 3.04 11.96
N ASP A 39 3.61 2.31 13.06
CA ASP A 39 4.69 2.57 14.01
C ASP A 39 6.09 2.34 13.39
N CYS A 40 6.15 1.54 12.32
CA CYS A 40 7.34 1.36 11.49
C CYS A 40 7.35 2.36 10.32
N LYS A 41 8.30 3.31 10.36
CA LYS A 41 8.50 4.30 9.30
C LYS A 41 8.79 3.69 7.93
N GLU A 42 9.45 2.54 7.89
CA GLU A 42 9.75 1.84 6.64
C GLU A 42 8.46 1.31 5.99
N LEU A 43 7.55 0.75 6.80
CA LEU A 43 6.27 0.25 6.33
C LEU A 43 5.34 1.37 5.86
N GLU A 44 5.31 2.49 6.59
CA GLU A 44 4.59 3.70 6.19
C GLU A 44 5.13 4.24 4.86
N SER A 45 6.46 4.29 4.69
CA SER A 45 7.07 4.73 3.43
C SER A 45 6.76 3.79 2.25
N LEU A 46 6.70 2.48 2.50
CA LEU A 46 6.36 1.47 1.50
C LEU A 46 4.89 1.61 1.08
N PHE A 47 4.01 1.86 2.04
CA PHE A 47 2.60 2.08 1.82
C PHE A 47 2.32 3.36 1.03
N GLN A 48 2.95 4.47 1.40
CA GLN A 48 2.86 5.73 0.65
C GLN A 48 3.35 5.57 -0.79
N ASN A 49 4.46 4.87 -1.00
CA ASN A 49 4.98 4.56 -2.34
C ASN A 49 4.03 3.65 -3.14
N TYR A 50 3.38 2.68 -2.49
CA TYR A 50 2.38 1.82 -3.13
C TYR A 50 1.17 2.63 -3.61
N ASN A 51 0.60 3.48 -2.74
CA ASN A 51 -0.53 4.34 -3.10
C ASN A 51 -0.18 5.32 -4.22
N LEU A 52 1.01 5.93 -4.15
CA LEU A 52 1.48 6.83 -5.20
C LEU A 52 1.56 6.11 -6.55
N LYS A 53 2.09 4.88 -6.59
CA LYS A 53 2.11 4.06 -7.81
C LYS A 53 0.69 3.73 -8.29
N LEU A 54 -0.23 3.43 -7.37
CA LEU A 54 -1.62 3.14 -7.71
C LEU A 54 -2.31 4.37 -8.35
N GLU A 55 -2.14 5.55 -7.76
CA GLU A 55 -2.67 6.80 -8.30
C GLU A 55 -2.01 7.15 -9.64
N GLN A 56 -0.69 7.04 -9.74
CA GLN A 56 0.07 7.27 -10.98
C GLN A 56 -0.40 6.35 -12.11
N THR A 57 -0.59 5.05 -11.84
CA THR A 57 -1.10 4.11 -12.86
C THR A 57 -2.53 4.42 -13.28
N SER A 58 -3.39 4.87 -12.36
CA SER A 58 -4.74 5.32 -12.70
C SER A 58 -4.73 6.58 -13.58
N ALA A 59 -3.89 7.56 -13.25
CA ALA A 59 -3.71 8.79 -14.02
C ALA A 59 -3.16 8.51 -15.42
N LEU A 60 -2.19 7.60 -15.55
CA LEU A 60 -1.65 7.17 -16.86
C LEU A 60 -2.73 6.50 -17.72
N LYS A 61 -3.58 5.64 -17.14
CA LYS A 61 -4.72 5.04 -17.85
C LYS A 61 -5.69 6.11 -18.35
N ALA A 62 -6.01 7.10 -17.51
CA ALA A 62 -6.88 8.21 -17.90
C ALA A 62 -6.29 9.02 -19.07
N LEU A 63 -5.03 9.42 -18.95
CA LEU A 63 -4.33 10.19 -19.98
C LEU A 63 -4.23 9.41 -21.29
N ALA A 64 -3.97 8.10 -21.26
CA ALA A 64 -3.95 7.26 -22.45
C ALA A 64 -5.30 7.27 -23.19
N VAL A 65 -6.42 7.19 -22.46
CA VAL A 65 -7.77 7.27 -23.06
C VAL A 65 -8.00 8.66 -23.68
N LEU A 66 -7.61 9.74 -22.99
CA LEU A 66 -7.74 11.12 -23.51
C LEU A 66 -6.87 11.37 -24.75
N ILE A 67 -5.65 10.82 -24.79
CA ILE A 67 -4.76 10.88 -25.96
C ILE A 67 -5.39 10.15 -27.13
N PHE A 68 -5.90 8.94 -26.93
CA PHE A 68 -6.54 8.16 -27.99
C PHE A 68 -7.75 8.90 -28.57
N MET A 69 -8.57 9.49 -27.71
CA MET A 69 -9.73 10.28 -28.11
C MET A 69 -9.36 11.55 -28.88
N SER A 70 -8.42 12.35 -28.37
CA SER A 70 -7.97 13.56 -29.06
C SER A 70 -7.25 13.26 -30.38
N SER A 71 -6.47 12.18 -30.44
CA SER A 71 -5.78 11.74 -31.67
C SER A 71 -6.74 11.26 -32.73
N THR A 72 -7.75 10.46 -32.36
CA THR A 72 -8.76 9.96 -33.31
C THR A 72 -9.57 11.10 -33.89
N LEU A 73 -9.95 12.10 -33.09
CA LEU A 73 -10.63 13.29 -33.57
C LEU A 73 -9.74 14.15 -34.49
N ALA A 74 -8.48 14.38 -34.12
CA ALA A 74 -7.54 15.09 -34.97
C ALA A 74 -7.32 14.38 -36.32
N LEU A 75 -7.29 13.05 -36.34
CA LEU A 75 -7.16 12.26 -37.57
C LEU A 75 -8.42 12.36 -38.44
N VAL A 76 -9.61 12.24 -37.85
CA VAL A 76 -10.89 12.40 -38.58
C VAL A 76 -10.97 13.78 -39.23
N GLU A 77 -10.50 14.81 -38.54
CA GLU A 77 -10.49 16.18 -39.08
C GLU A 77 -9.49 16.38 -40.20
N LEU A 78 -8.29 15.79 -40.09
CA LEU A 78 -7.29 15.81 -41.16
C LEU A 78 -7.84 15.17 -42.44
N LEU A 79 -8.62 14.10 -42.31
CA LEU A 79 -9.24 13.39 -43.43
C LEU A 79 -10.47 14.13 -44.00
N SER A 80 -11.11 15.00 -43.22
CA SER A 80 -12.37 15.69 -43.59
C SER A 80 -12.17 16.98 -44.40
N GLY A 81 -10.95 17.32 -44.82
CA GLY A 81 -10.64 18.43 -45.73
C GLY A 81 -10.29 19.78 -45.07
N PRO A 82 -9.82 20.77 -45.85
CA PRO A 82 -9.03 21.92 -45.35
C PRO A 82 -9.83 23.09 -44.75
N SER A 83 -11.10 22.92 -44.37
CA SER A 83 -11.84 24.01 -43.72
C SER A 83 -11.36 24.21 -42.27
N LEU A 84 -10.51 25.22 -42.06
CA LEU A 84 -9.96 25.58 -40.75
C LEU A 84 -11.05 26.19 -39.85
N THR A 85 -11.40 25.46 -38.79
CA THR A 85 -12.26 25.93 -37.70
C THR A 85 -11.45 25.97 -36.40
N ILE A 86 -11.74 26.92 -35.52
CA ILE A 86 -11.08 27.03 -34.20
C ILE A 86 -11.18 25.71 -33.42
N SER A 87 -12.32 25.02 -33.50
CA SER A 87 -12.52 23.69 -32.90
C SER A 87 -11.60 22.61 -33.52
N LYS A 88 -11.41 22.62 -34.86
CA LYS A 88 -10.53 21.66 -35.55
C LYS A 88 -9.05 21.84 -35.25
N GLY A 89 -8.61 23.08 -35.04
CA GLY A 89 -7.23 23.37 -34.61
C GLY A 89 -6.94 22.97 -33.17
N SER A 90 -7.98 22.79 -32.35
CA SER A 90 -7.86 22.54 -30.92
C SER A 90 -7.53 21.07 -30.60
N HIS A 91 -8.08 20.10 -31.32
CA HIS A 91 -7.84 18.68 -31.07
C HIS A 91 -6.35 18.25 -31.12
N PRO A 92 -5.55 18.64 -32.14
CA PRO A 92 -4.12 18.31 -32.14
C PRO A 92 -3.36 19.00 -31.00
N VAL A 93 -3.76 20.22 -30.60
CA VAL A 93 -3.17 20.93 -29.45
C VAL A 93 -3.45 20.17 -28.15
N HIS A 94 -4.68 19.74 -27.93
CA HIS A 94 -5.02 18.93 -26.75
C HIS A 94 -4.34 17.57 -26.74
N CYS A 95 -4.14 16.94 -27.91
CA CYS A 95 -3.35 15.72 -28.02
C CYS A 95 -1.91 15.94 -27.53
N VAL A 96 -1.23 16.99 -28.02
CA VAL A 96 0.13 17.34 -27.58
C VAL A 96 0.19 17.62 -26.07
N ILE A 97 -0.82 18.32 -25.52
CA ILE A 97 -0.90 18.60 -24.08
C ILE A 97 -1.07 17.30 -23.28
N PHE A 98 -2.00 16.42 -23.65
CA PHE A 98 -2.20 15.15 -22.93
C PHE A 98 -1.01 14.21 -23.05
N VAL A 99 -0.33 14.16 -24.21
CA VAL A 99 0.93 13.42 -24.39
C VAL A 99 2.02 13.99 -23.48
N SER A 100 2.13 15.32 -23.40
CA SER A 100 3.10 15.97 -22.52
C SER A 100 2.84 15.64 -21.05
N LEU A 101 1.59 15.70 -20.60
CA LEU A 101 1.20 15.29 -19.24
C LEU A 101 1.45 13.79 -19.01
N PHE A 102 1.25 12.94 -20.01
CA PHE A 102 1.53 11.51 -19.93
C PHE A 102 3.03 11.25 -19.73
N ILE A 103 3.89 11.92 -20.48
CA ILE A 103 5.35 11.81 -20.34
C ILE A 103 5.79 12.24 -18.94
N VAL A 104 5.30 13.40 -18.46
CA VAL A 104 5.62 13.90 -17.10
C VAL A 104 5.12 12.93 -16.03
N THR A 105 3.92 12.37 -16.19
CA THR A 105 3.36 11.39 -15.24
C THR A 105 4.14 10.07 -15.26
N ASN A 106 4.79 9.70 -16.35
CA ASN A 106 5.55 8.44 -16.48
C ASN A 106 6.90 8.50 -15.73
N VAL A 107 7.37 9.69 -15.34
CA VAL A 107 8.65 9.85 -14.63
C VAL A 107 8.63 9.10 -13.30
N LYS A 108 9.71 8.37 -13.01
CA LYS A 108 9.82 7.44 -11.87
C LYS A 108 9.82 8.12 -10.50
N TYR A 109 10.14 9.42 -10.44
CA TYR A 109 10.28 10.19 -9.21
C TYR A 109 9.28 11.35 -9.19
N LEU A 110 8.01 11.04 -8.94
CA LEU A 110 6.98 12.04 -8.68
C LEU A 110 6.72 12.13 -7.18
N GLN A 111 6.66 13.36 -6.65
CA GLN A 111 6.12 13.61 -5.32
C GLN A 111 4.58 13.63 -5.39
N VAL A 112 3.92 13.31 -4.27
CA VAL A 112 2.44 13.33 -4.15
C VAL A 112 1.86 14.68 -4.58
N THR A 113 2.51 15.78 -4.20
CA THR A 113 2.09 17.15 -4.55
C THR A 113 2.14 17.41 -6.05
N GLN A 114 3.19 16.93 -6.73
CA GLN A 114 3.37 17.06 -8.18
C GLN A 114 2.33 16.24 -8.94
N LEU A 115 2.05 15.02 -8.49
CA LEU A 115 1.01 14.17 -9.10
C LEU A 115 -0.37 14.85 -8.98
N GLN A 116 -0.71 15.42 -7.82
CA GLN A 116 -1.97 16.13 -7.63
C GLN A 116 -2.09 17.35 -8.56
N GLN A 117 -1.00 18.09 -8.77
CA GLN A 117 -0.97 19.22 -9.71
C GLN A 117 -1.20 18.77 -11.14
N ILE A 118 -0.53 17.70 -11.58
CA ILE A 118 -0.70 17.13 -12.93
C ILE A 118 -2.14 16.67 -13.16
N VAL A 119 -2.74 16.00 -12.18
CA VAL A 119 -4.12 15.49 -12.28
C VAL A 119 -5.12 16.65 -12.32
N ASN A 120 -4.93 17.70 -11.51
CA ASN A 120 -5.77 18.90 -11.56
C ASN A 120 -5.63 19.63 -12.91
N LEU A 121 -4.41 19.69 -13.46
CA LEU A 121 -4.14 20.27 -14.76
C LEU A 121 -4.76 19.45 -15.91
N ALA A 122 -4.70 18.12 -15.83
CA ALA A 122 -5.37 17.22 -16.75
C ALA A 122 -6.90 17.41 -16.74
N LEU A 123 -7.50 17.61 -15.55
CA LEU A 123 -8.92 17.92 -15.40
C LEU A 123 -9.27 19.28 -16.03
N LEU A 124 -8.42 20.31 -15.83
CA LEU A 124 -8.61 21.62 -16.46
C LEU A 124 -8.55 21.54 -18.00
N PHE A 125 -7.56 20.85 -18.57
CA PHE A 125 -7.46 20.67 -20.02
C PHE A 125 -8.56 19.78 -20.59
N SER A 126 -9.08 18.83 -19.80
CA SER A 126 -10.26 18.05 -20.17
C SER A 126 -11.53 18.92 -20.22
N PHE A 127 -11.64 19.93 -19.35
CA PHE A 127 -12.74 20.89 -19.38
C PHE A 127 -12.67 21.78 -20.63
N THR A 128 -11.48 22.32 -20.95
CA THR A 128 -11.32 23.15 -22.15
C THR A 128 -11.53 22.36 -23.43
N PHE A 129 -11.04 21.11 -23.50
CA PHE A 129 -11.34 20.19 -24.59
C PHE A 129 -12.86 19.93 -24.72
N SER A 130 -13.54 19.63 -23.62
CA SER A 130 -14.99 19.43 -23.59
C SER A 130 -15.75 20.67 -24.09
N PHE A 131 -15.36 21.85 -23.62
CA PHE A 131 -15.96 23.10 -24.03
C PHE A 131 -15.76 23.34 -25.54
N LEU A 132 -14.57 23.09 -26.08
CA LEU A 132 -14.22 23.29 -27.50
C LEU A 132 -14.87 22.25 -28.45
N CYS A 133 -15.26 21.09 -27.94
CA CYS A 133 -16.07 20.10 -28.67
C CYS A 133 -17.56 20.48 -28.76
N CYS A 134 -18.03 21.49 -28.02
CA CYS A 134 -19.42 21.93 -28.10
C CYS A 134 -19.66 22.67 -29.44
N PRO A 135 -20.84 22.51 -30.07
CA PRO A 135 -21.16 23.17 -31.33
C PRO A 135 -21.44 24.66 -31.12
N PHE A 136 -20.41 25.50 -31.17
CA PHE A 136 -20.58 26.94 -31.08
C PHE A 136 -21.21 27.50 -32.35
N SER A 137 -22.36 28.16 -32.21
CA SER A 137 -22.92 29.03 -33.24
C SER A 137 -22.28 30.41 -33.12
N LEU A 138 -21.00 30.56 -33.48
CA LEU A 138 -20.34 31.86 -33.47
C LEU A 138 -20.79 32.69 -34.69
N GLY A 139 -21.99 33.27 -34.61
CA GLY A 139 -22.62 34.08 -35.67
C GLY A 139 -21.91 35.40 -36.01
N ALA A 140 -20.65 35.59 -35.63
CA ALA A 140 -19.87 36.81 -35.90
C ALA A 140 -18.73 36.62 -36.91
N MET A 141 -18.40 35.40 -37.36
CA MET A 141 -17.30 35.13 -38.30
C MET A 141 -17.70 34.29 -39.53
N GLY A 142 -18.93 34.47 -40.05
CA GLY A 142 -19.30 33.96 -41.37
C GLY A 142 -19.13 32.44 -41.58
N MET A 143 -19.23 31.66 -40.51
CA MET A 143 -18.94 30.23 -40.52
C MET A 143 -20.25 29.44 -40.53
N GLU A 144 -20.32 28.39 -41.36
CA GLU A 144 -21.53 27.60 -41.57
C GLU A 144 -22.18 27.14 -40.26
N PRO A 145 -23.52 27.11 -40.18
CA PRO A 145 -24.23 26.69 -38.99
C PRO A 145 -23.86 25.23 -38.64
N PRO A 146 -23.75 24.90 -37.34
CA PRO A 146 -23.46 23.53 -36.92
C PRO A 146 -24.48 22.56 -37.51
N THR A 147 -23.97 21.51 -38.16
CA THR A 147 -24.76 20.57 -38.97
C THR A 147 -25.71 19.71 -38.16
N SER A 148 -25.54 19.62 -36.84
CA SER A 148 -26.53 19.01 -35.94
C SER A 148 -26.30 19.41 -34.46
N PRO A 149 -27.37 19.61 -33.66
CA PRO A 149 -27.28 19.94 -32.23
C PRO A 149 -26.84 18.75 -31.35
N GLU A 150 -26.54 17.59 -31.94
CA GLU A 150 -26.12 16.35 -31.27
C GLU A 150 -24.62 16.06 -31.40
N GLN A 151 -23.89 16.91 -32.15
CA GLN A 151 -22.45 16.84 -32.28
C GLN A 151 -21.77 17.23 -30.96
N GLY A 152 -20.80 16.44 -30.49
CA GLY A 152 -20.06 16.73 -29.25
C GLY A 152 -20.55 15.93 -28.02
N VAL A 153 -21.78 15.40 -28.05
CA VAL A 153 -22.41 14.77 -26.87
C VAL A 153 -21.64 13.53 -26.41
N TRP A 154 -21.26 12.64 -27.33
CA TRP A 154 -20.55 11.41 -26.97
C TRP A 154 -19.13 11.68 -26.46
N GLN A 155 -18.45 12.71 -26.98
CA GLN A 155 -17.14 13.14 -26.46
C GLN A 155 -17.26 13.61 -25.01
N LEU A 156 -18.27 14.42 -24.71
CA LEU A 156 -18.53 14.94 -23.37
C LEU A 156 -18.87 13.84 -22.37
N ILE A 157 -19.69 12.86 -22.78
CA ILE A 157 -20.03 11.69 -21.97
C ILE A 157 -18.75 10.93 -21.63
N LEU A 158 -17.90 10.67 -22.63
CA LEU A 158 -16.68 9.89 -22.43
C LEU A 158 -15.66 10.64 -21.55
N VAL A 159 -15.45 11.94 -21.77
CA VAL A 159 -14.55 12.76 -20.94
C VAL A 159 -15.05 12.83 -19.50
N THR A 160 -16.36 13.01 -19.30
CA THR A 160 -16.99 13.01 -17.97
C THR A 160 -16.78 11.66 -17.28
N PHE A 161 -17.03 10.55 -17.98
CA PHE A 161 -16.82 9.21 -17.45
C PHE A 161 -15.36 8.95 -17.07
N VAL A 162 -14.40 9.33 -17.92
CA VAL A 162 -12.96 9.19 -17.64
C VAL A 162 -12.55 10.00 -16.41
N ALA A 163 -13.09 11.22 -16.24
CA ALA A 163 -12.83 12.05 -15.07
C ALA A 163 -13.33 11.41 -13.76
N TYR A 164 -14.51 10.78 -13.77
CA TYR A 164 -15.04 10.08 -12.60
C TYR A 164 -14.32 8.75 -12.32
N ALA A 165 -14.07 7.96 -13.36
CA ALA A 165 -13.62 6.57 -13.20
C ALA A 165 -12.10 6.44 -13.03
N LEU A 166 -11.31 7.27 -13.71
CA LEU A 166 -9.87 7.06 -13.85
C LEU A 166 -8.99 8.15 -13.24
N LEU A 167 -9.45 9.41 -13.15
CA LEU A 167 -8.65 10.48 -12.55
C LEU A 167 -8.65 10.38 -11.02
N PRO A 168 -7.48 10.33 -10.35
CA PRO A 168 -7.39 10.30 -8.88
C PRO A 168 -7.59 11.69 -8.25
N VAL A 169 -8.71 12.37 -8.57
CA VAL A 169 -9.08 13.66 -7.96
C VAL A 169 -9.95 13.50 -6.70
N ARG A 170 -10.14 14.57 -5.94
CA ARG A 170 -11.18 14.58 -4.89
C ARG A 170 -12.56 14.41 -5.51
N THR A 171 -13.42 13.61 -4.89
CA THR A 171 -14.79 13.32 -5.38
C THR A 171 -15.59 14.61 -5.61
N LEU A 172 -15.42 15.61 -4.74
CA LEU A 172 -16.03 16.93 -4.92
C LEU A 172 -15.62 17.60 -6.25
N LEU A 173 -14.33 17.57 -6.59
CA LEU A 173 -13.81 18.18 -7.82
C LEU A 173 -14.34 17.47 -9.06
N ALA A 174 -14.42 16.13 -9.04
CA ALA A 174 -15.02 15.36 -10.13
C ALA A 174 -16.51 15.69 -10.32
N VAL A 175 -17.26 15.86 -9.23
CA VAL A 175 -18.67 16.24 -9.26
C VAL A 175 -18.86 17.65 -9.83
N VAL A 176 -18.09 18.62 -9.32
CA VAL A 176 -18.13 19.99 -9.85
C VAL A 176 -17.77 20.01 -11.34
N PHE A 177 -16.74 19.27 -11.75
CA PHE A 177 -16.36 19.13 -13.15
C PHE A 177 -17.50 18.58 -14.01
N GLY A 178 -18.12 17.46 -13.61
CA GLY A 178 -19.22 16.85 -14.36
C GLY A 178 -20.45 17.76 -14.49
N ILE A 179 -20.78 18.50 -13.42
CA ILE A 179 -21.86 19.51 -13.45
C ILE A 179 -21.50 20.65 -14.39
N MET A 180 -20.28 21.19 -14.33
CA MET A 180 -19.82 22.28 -15.20
C MET A 180 -19.84 21.91 -16.68
N VAL A 181 -19.40 20.70 -17.02
CA VAL A 181 -19.46 20.17 -18.40
C VAL A 181 -20.91 19.99 -18.87
N SER A 182 -21.80 19.55 -17.99
CA SER A 182 -23.22 19.38 -18.32
C SER A 182 -23.91 20.73 -18.53
N VAL A 183 -23.68 21.70 -17.65
CA VAL A 183 -24.25 23.05 -17.73
C VAL A 183 -23.74 23.79 -18.95
N SER A 184 -22.44 23.72 -19.26
CA SER A 184 -21.86 24.39 -20.43
C SER A 184 -22.49 23.89 -21.73
N HIS A 185 -22.66 22.57 -21.88
CA HIS A 185 -23.30 22.01 -23.06
C HIS A 185 -24.78 22.40 -23.17
N LEU A 186 -25.53 22.43 -22.07
CA LEU A 186 -26.94 22.87 -22.07
C LEU A 186 -27.05 24.34 -22.50
N ILE A 187 -26.16 25.21 -22.02
CA ILE A 187 -26.11 26.63 -22.43
C ILE A 187 -25.80 26.77 -23.92
N VAL A 188 -24.80 26.04 -24.43
CA VAL A 188 -24.45 26.07 -25.87
C VAL A 188 -25.59 25.52 -26.74
N THR A 189 -26.26 24.45 -26.31
CA THR A 189 -27.41 23.88 -27.02
C THR A 189 -28.60 24.86 -27.03
N ALA A 190 -28.85 25.55 -25.92
CA ALA A 190 -29.93 26.53 -25.80
C ALA A 190 -29.71 27.78 -26.65
N THR A 191 -28.45 28.21 -26.82
CA THR A 191 -28.09 29.43 -27.57
C THR A 191 -27.91 29.19 -29.08
N SER A 192 -27.58 27.96 -29.50
CA SER A 192 -27.28 27.63 -30.90
C SER A 192 -28.51 27.42 -31.79
N VAL A 193 -29.69 27.18 -31.22
CA VAL A 193 -30.90 26.87 -31.99
C VAL A 193 -31.96 27.95 -31.76
N THR A 194 -32.00 28.96 -32.63
CA THR A 194 -32.85 30.15 -32.45
C THR A 194 -34.24 30.05 -33.11
N ALA A 195 -34.58 28.94 -33.81
CA ALA A 195 -35.68 28.99 -34.78
C ALA A 195 -36.88 28.03 -34.59
N LYS A 196 -36.84 27.01 -33.71
CA LYS A 196 -38.00 26.08 -33.51
C LYS A 196 -38.14 25.58 -32.07
N THR A 197 -39.04 26.19 -31.29
CA THR A 197 -39.33 25.89 -29.87
C THR A 197 -39.64 24.42 -29.58
N GLN A 198 -40.41 23.72 -30.42
CA GLN A 198 -40.76 22.31 -30.16
C GLN A 198 -39.57 21.32 -30.29
N LYS A 199 -38.69 21.49 -31.29
CA LYS A 199 -37.52 20.60 -31.48
C LYS A 199 -36.47 20.84 -30.40
N LEU A 200 -36.33 22.10 -29.97
CA LEU A 200 -35.47 22.54 -28.87
C LEU A 200 -35.75 21.83 -27.55
N TRP A 201 -37.01 21.86 -27.10
CA TRP A 201 -37.41 21.27 -25.83
C TRP A 201 -37.11 19.77 -25.78
N ARG A 202 -37.38 19.05 -26.87
CA ARG A 202 -37.10 17.61 -26.95
C ARG A 202 -35.60 17.30 -26.83
N THR A 203 -34.75 18.04 -27.55
CA THR A 203 -33.29 17.86 -27.49
C THR A 203 -32.72 18.25 -26.13
N LEU A 204 -33.20 19.33 -25.53
CA LEU A 204 -32.74 19.78 -24.21
C LEU A 204 -33.08 18.74 -23.13
N VAL A 205 -34.32 18.24 -23.11
CA VAL A 205 -34.75 17.21 -22.16
C VAL A 205 -33.94 15.94 -22.34
N ALA A 206 -33.73 15.48 -23.58
CA ALA A 206 -32.91 14.30 -23.86
C ALA A 206 -31.47 14.46 -23.35
N ASN A 207 -30.82 15.60 -23.63
CA ASN A 207 -29.46 15.88 -23.18
C ASN A 207 -29.38 15.99 -21.65
N THR A 208 -30.36 16.61 -20.98
CA THR A 208 -30.43 16.66 -19.51
C THR A 208 -30.53 15.25 -18.91
N VAL A 209 -31.37 14.38 -19.48
CA VAL A 209 -31.48 12.99 -19.02
C VAL A 209 -30.16 12.22 -19.23
N LEU A 210 -29.50 12.41 -20.38
CA LEU A 210 -28.20 11.78 -20.64
C LEU A 210 -27.13 12.24 -19.65
N PHE A 211 -26.94 13.55 -19.47
CA PHE A 211 -25.91 14.05 -18.56
C PHE A 211 -26.18 13.69 -17.09
N THR A 212 -27.43 13.72 -16.65
CA THR A 212 -27.78 13.26 -15.30
C THR A 212 -27.48 11.78 -15.11
N SER A 213 -27.78 10.94 -16.11
CA SER A 213 -27.45 9.51 -16.06
C SER A 213 -25.94 9.23 -16.02
N VAL A 214 -25.14 9.99 -16.76
CA VAL A 214 -23.67 9.84 -16.81
C VAL A 214 -23.01 10.34 -15.52
N ASN A 215 -23.50 11.45 -14.96
CA ASN A 215 -23.02 11.92 -13.67
C ASN A 215 -23.38 10.95 -12.54
N LEU A 216 -24.60 10.38 -12.54
CA LEU A 216 -25.02 9.41 -11.53
C LEU A 216 -24.21 8.11 -11.63
N SER A 217 -24.05 7.56 -12.84
CA SER A 217 -23.25 6.35 -13.06
C SER A 217 -21.76 6.58 -12.78
N GLY A 218 -21.20 7.73 -13.18
CA GLY A 218 -19.84 8.14 -12.84
C GLY A 218 -19.61 8.24 -11.34
N LEU A 219 -20.53 8.89 -10.61
CA LEU A 219 -20.50 8.97 -9.15
C LEU A 219 -20.57 7.57 -8.50
N PHE A 220 -21.45 6.71 -9.01
CA PHE A 220 -21.57 5.34 -8.52
C PHE A 220 -20.27 4.54 -8.71
N VAL A 221 -19.69 4.56 -9.91
CA VAL A 221 -18.40 3.92 -10.20
C VAL A 221 -17.31 4.48 -9.30
N ARG A 222 -17.28 5.80 -9.09
CA ARG A 222 -16.31 6.46 -8.21
C ARG A 222 -16.41 5.95 -6.76
N ILE A 223 -17.63 5.89 -6.21
CA ILE A 223 -17.87 5.37 -4.86
C ILE A 223 -17.47 3.90 -4.75
N LEU A 224 -17.79 3.09 -5.76
CA LEU A 224 -17.39 1.67 -5.78
C LEU A 224 -15.87 1.50 -5.79
N THR A 225 -15.17 2.23 -6.66
CA THR A 225 -13.70 2.19 -6.75
C THR A 225 -13.07 2.63 -5.44
N GLU A 226 -13.54 3.73 -4.83
CA GLU A 226 -13.03 4.23 -3.56
C GLU A 226 -13.24 3.20 -2.43
N ARG A 227 -14.43 2.57 -2.36
CA ARG A 227 -14.71 1.51 -1.38
C ARG A 227 -13.85 0.28 -1.61
N ALA A 228 -13.66 -0.13 -2.87
CA ALA A 228 -12.81 -1.25 -3.22
C ALA A 228 -11.35 -1.01 -2.82
N GLN A 229 -10.82 0.19 -3.09
CA GLN A 229 -9.47 0.60 -2.69
C GLN A 229 -9.32 0.62 -1.16
N ARG A 230 -10.26 1.22 -0.42
CA ARG A 230 -10.26 1.23 1.05
C ARG A 230 -10.30 -0.19 1.63
N LYS A 231 -11.12 -1.08 1.06
CA LYS A 231 -11.20 -2.49 1.50
C LYS A 231 -9.92 -3.25 1.22
N ALA A 232 -9.34 -3.10 0.02
CA ALA A 232 -8.07 -3.72 -0.34
C ALA A 232 -6.94 -3.26 0.57
N PHE A 233 -6.92 -1.96 0.92
CA PHE A 233 -5.98 -1.43 1.90
C PHE A 233 -6.15 -2.10 3.27
N LEU A 234 -7.36 -2.14 3.84
CA LEU A 234 -7.60 -2.78 5.13
C LEU A 234 -7.19 -4.26 5.15
N GLN A 235 -7.41 -4.99 4.06
CA GLN A 235 -6.96 -6.38 3.92
C GLN A 235 -5.43 -6.49 3.89
N ALA A 236 -4.76 -5.59 3.14
CA ALA A 236 -3.30 -5.55 3.11
C ALA A 236 -2.73 -5.25 4.51
N ARG A 237 -3.34 -4.33 5.27
CA ARG A 237 -2.95 -4.05 6.66
C ARG A 237 -3.06 -5.29 7.54
N GLY A 238 -4.21 -5.99 7.50
CA GLY A 238 -4.44 -7.18 8.31
C GLY A 238 -3.44 -8.30 8.01
N CYS A 239 -3.14 -8.52 6.73
CA CYS A 239 -2.14 -9.50 6.29
C CYS A 239 -0.74 -9.18 6.84
N ILE A 240 -0.33 -7.91 6.82
CA ILE A 240 0.96 -7.48 7.36
C ILE A 240 1.00 -7.63 8.90
N GLU A 241 -0.08 -7.28 9.60
CA GLU A 241 -0.18 -7.44 11.06
C GLU A 241 -0.07 -8.92 11.47
N GLU A 242 -0.75 -9.82 10.74
CA GLU A 242 -0.67 -11.26 10.97
C GLU A 242 0.73 -11.81 10.68
N ARG A 243 1.37 -11.37 9.59
CA ARG A 243 2.76 -11.74 9.26
C ARG A 243 3.71 -11.39 10.39
N LEU A 244 3.66 -10.16 10.89
CA LEU A 244 4.51 -9.69 11.98
C LEU A 244 4.26 -10.46 13.28
N ARG A 245 2.98 -10.76 13.59
CA ARG A 245 2.64 -11.57 14.78
C ARG A 245 3.23 -12.98 14.67
N MET A 246 3.13 -13.61 13.49
CA MET A 246 3.70 -14.93 13.25
C MET A 246 5.23 -14.92 13.38
N GLU A 247 5.90 -13.89 12.90
CA GLU A 247 7.36 -13.75 13.05
C GLU A 247 7.78 -13.64 14.54
N ASP A 248 7.09 -12.83 15.34
CA ASP A 248 7.37 -12.70 16.78
C ASP A 248 7.08 -14.01 17.56
N GLU A 249 5.99 -14.69 17.22
CA GLU A 249 5.68 -16.02 17.80
C GLU A 249 6.75 -17.06 17.42
N ASN A 250 7.21 -17.05 16.16
CA ASN A 250 8.27 -17.94 15.69
C ASN A 250 9.62 -17.65 16.36
N GLU A 251 10.01 -16.37 16.53
CA GLU A 251 11.22 -16.00 17.27
C GLU A 251 11.16 -16.46 18.73
N LYS A 252 10.00 -16.32 19.39
CA LYS A 252 9.80 -16.81 20.76
C LYS A 252 9.95 -18.32 20.83
N GLN A 253 9.36 -19.05 19.89
CA GLN A 253 9.50 -20.50 19.79
C GLN A 253 10.97 -20.91 19.59
N GLU A 254 11.71 -20.25 18.69
CA GLU A 254 13.12 -20.56 18.44
C GLU A 254 14.00 -20.27 19.66
N ARG A 255 13.77 -19.15 20.37
CA ARG A 255 14.48 -18.86 21.64
C ARG A 255 14.18 -19.89 22.72
N LEU A 256 12.92 -20.31 22.86
CA LEU A 256 12.54 -21.35 23.82
C LEU A 256 13.21 -22.68 23.47
N LEU A 257 13.20 -23.08 22.20
CA LEU A 257 13.85 -24.30 21.72
C LEU A 257 15.36 -24.29 22.03
N MET A 258 16.04 -23.19 21.73
CA MET A 258 17.48 -23.02 21.97
C MET A 258 17.83 -22.91 23.47
N SER A 259 16.88 -22.52 24.33
CA SER A 259 17.08 -22.45 25.79
C SER A 259 16.96 -23.82 26.47
N LEU A 260 16.22 -24.76 25.87
CA LEU A 260 15.97 -26.09 26.45
C LEU A 260 16.91 -27.17 25.89
N LEU A 261 17.39 -27.00 24.66
CA LEU A 261 18.18 -28.00 23.96
C LEU A 261 19.51 -27.42 23.46
N PRO A 262 20.61 -28.19 23.54
CA PRO A 262 21.88 -27.75 22.97
C PRO A 262 21.76 -27.56 21.44
N ARG A 263 22.38 -26.51 20.88
CA ARG A 263 22.23 -26.10 19.45
C ARG A 263 22.25 -27.27 18.44
N ASN A 264 23.17 -28.21 18.61
CA ASN A 264 23.38 -29.33 17.69
C ASN A 264 22.14 -30.26 17.65
N VAL A 265 21.49 -30.48 18.80
CA VAL A 265 20.28 -31.31 18.92
C VAL A 265 19.03 -30.52 18.50
N ALA A 266 18.98 -29.22 18.80
CA ALA A 266 17.88 -28.34 18.37
C ALA A 266 17.78 -28.23 16.83
N MET A 267 18.93 -28.15 16.15
CA MET A 267 18.99 -28.13 14.67
C MET A 267 18.59 -29.48 14.06
N GLU A 268 19.07 -30.60 14.62
CA GLU A 268 18.70 -31.95 14.16
C GLU A 268 17.20 -32.21 14.35
N MET A 269 16.61 -31.78 15.47
CA MET A 269 15.16 -31.82 15.70
C MET A 269 14.39 -30.97 14.69
N LYS A 270 14.86 -29.75 14.39
CA LYS A 270 14.23 -28.84 13.41
C LYS A 270 14.20 -29.46 12.01
N GLU A 271 15.28 -30.13 11.58
CA GLU A 271 15.34 -30.84 10.31
C GLU A 271 14.44 -32.09 10.27
N ASP A 272 14.33 -32.82 11.38
CA ASP A 272 13.44 -33.98 11.47
C ASP A 272 11.95 -33.59 11.42
N PHE A 273 11.54 -32.45 12.00
CA PHE A 273 10.15 -31.95 11.91
C PHE A 273 9.73 -31.57 10.47
N LEU A 274 10.69 -31.23 9.60
CA LEU A 274 10.42 -30.90 8.21
C LEU A 274 10.20 -32.16 7.34
N LYS A 275 10.59 -33.34 7.83
CA LYS A 275 10.40 -34.62 7.14
C LYS A 275 9.06 -35.24 7.57
N PRO A 276 8.30 -35.86 6.64
CA PRO A 276 7.08 -36.57 7.00
C PRO A 276 7.40 -37.67 8.03
N PRO A 277 6.56 -37.89 9.05
CA PRO A 277 6.88 -38.78 10.16
C PRO A 277 6.97 -40.23 9.65
N GLU A 278 8.18 -40.75 9.52
CA GLU A 278 8.44 -42.11 9.04
C GLU A 278 8.16 -43.20 10.11
N ARG A 279 7.91 -42.83 11.38
CA ARG A 279 7.94 -43.79 12.50
C ARG A 279 6.84 -43.59 13.54
N ILE A 280 6.35 -44.71 14.07
CA ILE A 280 5.30 -44.82 15.11
C ILE A 280 5.84 -44.52 16.53
N PHE A 281 7.17 -44.54 16.72
CA PHE A 281 7.83 -44.29 18.01
C PHE A 281 8.54 -42.94 18.05
N HIS A 282 8.55 -42.29 19.22
CA HIS A 282 9.28 -41.05 19.47
C HIS A 282 10.79 -41.29 19.29
N LYS A 283 11.45 -40.51 18.43
CA LYS A 283 12.90 -40.60 18.18
C LYS A 283 13.66 -40.06 19.40
N ILE A 284 14.56 -40.87 19.96
CA ILE A 284 15.47 -40.46 21.03
C ILE A 284 16.79 -40.01 20.37
N TYR A 285 17.24 -38.79 20.65
CA TYR A 285 18.48 -38.24 20.13
C TYR A 285 19.65 -38.64 21.05
N ILE A 286 20.55 -39.50 20.56
CA ILE A 286 21.74 -39.95 21.28
C ILE A 286 22.96 -39.67 20.41
N GLN A 287 23.90 -38.87 20.91
CA GLN A 287 25.18 -38.61 20.24
C GLN A 287 26.32 -39.17 21.11
N ARG A 288 27.22 -39.94 20.48
CA ARG A 288 28.46 -40.40 21.12
C ARG A 288 29.53 -39.33 20.96
N HIS A 289 30.12 -38.91 22.07
CA HIS A 289 31.28 -38.03 22.09
C HIS A 289 32.49 -38.82 22.62
N ASP A 290 33.56 -38.90 21.83
CA ASP A 290 34.85 -39.43 22.28
C ASP A 290 35.71 -38.23 22.76
N ASN A 291 36.58 -38.44 23.75
CA ASN A 291 37.41 -37.39 24.40
C ASN A 291 36.59 -36.27 25.08
N VAL A 292 35.86 -36.63 26.13
CA VAL A 292 35.14 -35.68 26.98
C VAL A 292 35.63 -35.76 28.42
N SER A 293 35.72 -34.60 29.07
CA SER A 293 36.05 -34.47 30.49
C SER A 293 34.79 -34.10 31.28
N ILE A 294 34.46 -34.86 32.33
CA ILE A 294 33.27 -34.63 33.16
C ILE A 294 33.72 -34.16 34.55
N LEU A 295 33.17 -33.02 34.99
CA LEU A 295 33.41 -32.43 36.30
C LEU A 295 32.16 -32.59 37.17
N PHE A 296 32.34 -33.19 38.34
CA PHE A 296 31.36 -33.21 39.42
C PHE A 296 31.81 -32.24 40.51
N ALA A 297 30.91 -31.37 40.94
CA ALA A 297 31.14 -30.43 42.04
C ALA A 297 29.95 -30.49 43.00
N ASP A 298 30.23 -30.51 44.30
CA ASP A 298 29.21 -30.60 45.34
C ASP A 298 29.48 -29.60 46.46
N ILE A 299 28.42 -29.01 47.01
CA ILE A 299 28.55 -28.02 48.09
C ILE A 299 28.70 -28.76 49.42
N VAL A 300 29.93 -28.81 49.92
CA VAL A 300 30.21 -29.44 51.22
C VAL A 300 29.46 -28.71 52.34
N GLY A 301 28.69 -29.46 53.13
CA GLY A 301 27.97 -28.93 54.28
C GLY A 301 26.67 -28.19 53.94
N PHE A 302 26.14 -28.34 52.73
CA PHE A 302 24.89 -27.69 52.28
C PHE A 302 23.71 -27.92 53.24
N THR A 303 23.56 -29.13 53.77
CA THR A 303 22.48 -29.46 54.72
C THR A 303 22.51 -28.59 55.98
N SER A 304 23.72 -28.29 56.50
CA SER A 304 23.88 -27.43 57.68
C SER A 304 23.55 -25.98 57.36
N LEU A 305 24.00 -25.48 56.21
CA LEU A 305 23.69 -24.14 55.72
C LEU A 305 22.18 -23.96 55.48
N ALA A 306 21.54 -24.92 54.81
CA ALA A 306 20.11 -24.90 54.54
C ALA A 306 19.25 -24.93 55.82
N SER A 307 19.74 -25.54 56.90
CA SER A 307 19.05 -25.58 58.20
C SER A 307 19.09 -24.25 58.96
N GLN A 308 20.02 -23.35 58.63
CA GLN A 308 20.24 -22.08 59.32
C GLN A 308 19.73 -20.85 58.53
N CYS A 309 19.31 -21.04 57.28
CA CYS A 309 18.83 -19.99 56.39
C CYS A 309 17.32 -20.09 56.16
N THR A 310 16.68 -18.95 55.88
CA THR A 310 15.30 -18.98 55.36
C THR A 310 15.29 -19.45 53.91
N ALA A 311 14.17 -20.01 53.45
CA ALA A 311 14.04 -20.50 52.07
C ALA A 311 14.36 -19.42 51.02
N GLN A 312 14.01 -18.16 51.29
CA GLN A 312 14.23 -17.05 50.36
C GLN A 312 15.71 -16.65 50.27
N GLU A 313 16.42 -16.66 51.40
CA GLU A 313 17.87 -16.40 51.46
C GLU A 313 18.67 -17.53 50.80
N LEU A 314 18.27 -18.77 51.03
CA LEU A 314 18.90 -19.95 50.42
C LEU A 314 18.76 -19.94 48.90
N VAL A 315 17.56 -19.65 48.38
CA VAL A 315 17.32 -19.54 46.93
C VAL A 315 18.15 -18.41 46.33
N LYS A 316 18.25 -17.25 47.00
CA LYS A 316 19.06 -16.13 46.52
C LYS A 316 20.55 -16.49 46.46
N LEU A 317 21.09 -17.12 47.51
CA LEU A 317 22.48 -17.58 47.57
C LEU A 317 22.77 -18.60 46.47
N LEU A 318 21.90 -19.59 46.29
CA LEU A 318 22.04 -20.61 45.24
C LEU A 318 21.99 -19.98 43.85
N ASN A 319 21.09 -19.01 43.62
CA ASN A 319 20.95 -18.36 42.33
C ASN A 319 22.18 -17.50 41.99
N GLU A 320 22.80 -16.85 42.98
CA GLU A 320 24.07 -16.12 42.80
C GLU A 320 25.25 -17.08 42.56
N LEU A 321 25.34 -18.18 43.32
CA LEU A 321 26.40 -19.18 43.17
C LEU A 321 26.32 -19.87 41.79
N PHE A 322 25.14 -20.36 41.41
CA PHE A 322 24.94 -21.00 40.11
C PHE A 322 25.04 -19.99 38.96
N GLY A 323 24.65 -18.73 39.17
CA GLY A 323 24.88 -17.66 38.21
C GLY A 323 26.37 -17.47 37.90
N LYS A 324 27.24 -17.47 38.94
CA LYS A 324 28.70 -17.40 38.74
C LYS A 324 29.29 -18.65 38.10
N PHE A 325 28.78 -19.83 38.45
CA PHE A 325 29.20 -21.06 37.78
C PHE A 325 28.81 -21.07 36.30
N ASP A 326 27.64 -20.53 35.94
CA ASP A 326 27.18 -20.42 34.56
C ASP A 326 28.05 -19.45 33.74
N GLU A 327 28.44 -18.33 34.33
CA GLU A 327 29.36 -17.36 33.73
C GLU A 327 30.72 -18.02 33.44
N LEU A 328 31.33 -18.66 34.44
CA LEU A 328 32.60 -19.37 34.29
C LEU A 328 32.53 -20.53 33.28
N ALA A 329 31.43 -21.28 33.27
CA ALA A 329 31.23 -22.36 32.29
C ALA A 329 31.15 -21.81 30.86
N THR A 330 30.51 -20.65 30.68
CA THR A 330 30.42 -19.98 29.37
C THR A 330 31.78 -19.47 28.90
N GLU A 331 32.56 -18.84 29.79
CA GLU A 331 33.91 -18.35 29.50
C GLU A 331 34.89 -19.47 29.12
N ASN A 332 34.76 -20.63 29.76
CA ASN A 332 35.63 -21.79 29.51
C ASN A 332 35.07 -22.74 28.46
N HIS A 333 34.03 -22.34 27.71
CA HIS A 333 33.37 -23.14 26.67
C HIS A 333 32.87 -24.52 27.13
N CYS A 334 32.60 -24.70 28.43
CA CYS A 334 32.07 -25.93 28.99
C CYS A 334 30.54 -25.95 28.96
N ARG A 335 29.94 -27.12 28.71
CA ARG A 335 28.49 -27.31 28.71
C ARG A 335 28.01 -27.79 30.07
N ARG A 336 27.11 -27.02 30.69
CA ARG A 336 26.37 -27.46 31.87
C ARG A 336 25.38 -28.55 31.49
N ILE A 337 25.40 -29.67 32.21
CA ILE A 337 24.47 -30.79 31.96
C ILE A 337 23.24 -30.65 32.85
N LYS A 338 23.42 -30.51 34.17
CA LYS A 338 22.31 -30.43 35.13
C LYS A 338 22.78 -29.95 36.50
N ILE A 339 21.85 -29.34 37.24
CA ILE A 339 21.95 -29.10 38.67
C ILE A 339 20.93 -30.00 39.36
N LEU A 340 21.36 -30.75 40.38
CA LEU A 340 20.51 -31.61 41.21
C LEU A 340 20.72 -31.20 42.67
N GLY A 341 19.87 -30.31 43.18
CA GLY A 341 19.99 -29.84 44.56
C GLY A 341 21.29 -29.08 44.80
N ASP A 342 22.15 -29.63 45.64
CA ASP A 342 23.47 -29.13 46.04
C ASP A 342 24.63 -29.59 45.15
N THR A 343 24.38 -30.56 44.27
CA THR A 343 25.39 -31.06 43.33
C THR A 343 25.23 -30.44 41.94
N ALA A 344 26.33 -29.93 41.38
CA ALA A 344 26.43 -29.42 40.02
C ALA A 344 27.26 -30.39 39.15
N THR A 345 26.78 -30.68 37.94
CA THR A 345 27.50 -31.53 36.96
C THR A 345 27.71 -30.78 35.65
N THR A 346 28.97 -30.67 35.24
CA THR A 346 29.40 -29.96 34.03
C THR A 346 30.26 -30.89 33.18
N ALA A 347 30.13 -30.82 31.85
CA ALA A 347 31.03 -31.50 30.93
C ALA A 347 31.77 -30.49 30.06
N CYS A 348 33.06 -30.71 29.84
CA CYS A 348 33.88 -29.97 28.90
C CYS A 348 34.24 -30.94 27.76
N LEU A 349 34.01 -30.48 26.53
CA LEU A 349 34.46 -31.15 25.31
C LEU A 349 35.84 -30.57 24.99
N ASP A 350 36.85 -31.43 24.88
CA ASP A 350 38.24 -31.01 24.58
C ASP A 350 38.46 -30.74 23.08
#